data_AF-A0A2V9N971-F1
#
_entry.id   AF-A0A2V9N971-F1
#
_cell.length_a   1.000
_cell.length_b   1.000
_cell.length_c   1.000
_cell.angle_alpha   90.00
_cell.angle_beta   90.00
_cell.angle_gamma   90.00
#
_symmetry.space_group_name_H-M   'P 1'
#
loop_
_entity.id
_entity.type
_entity.pdbx_description
1 polymer ?
#
loop_
_entity_poly.entity_id
_entity_poly.type
_entity_poly.pdbx_seq_one_letter_code
_entity_poly.pdbx_strand_id
1 'polypeptide(L)' 'MNNATVIVSGTKLAQEIKSNRAEVWRLVQKLRAYAVDIAGRPATGYRLRSMPDLVLPDLIDPMIKGTIFSKQ' A
#
# COMPACT_ATOMS: atom_id res chain seq x y z
N MET A 1 7.17 6.94 14.05
CA MET A 1 6.11 6.31 13.21
C MET A 1 6.25 4.80 13.39
N ASN A 2 5.54 4.20 14.35
CA ASN A 2 5.87 2.85 14.86
C ASN A 2 4.84 1.77 14.49
N ASN A 3 4.00 2.00 13.48
CA ASN A 3 2.89 1.08 13.16
C ASN A 3 3.28 -0.10 12.26
N ALA A 4 4.56 -0.23 11.87
CA ALA A 4 5.07 -1.32 11.03
C ALA A 4 5.10 -2.71 11.72
N THR A 5 4.65 -2.80 12.98
CA THR A 5 4.76 -4.04 13.77
C THR A 5 3.50 -4.90 13.78
N VAL A 6 2.33 -4.37 13.42
CA VAL A 6 1.05 -5.08 13.57
C VAL A 6 0.83 -6.06 12.41
N ILE A 7 0.55 -7.31 12.76
CA ILE A 7 0.12 -8.34 11.81
C ILE A 7 -1.40 -8.29 11.71
N VAL A 8 -1.93 -8.20 10.48
CA VAL A 8 -3.37 -8.20 10.22
C VAL A 8 -3.73 -9.42 9.39
N SER A 9 -4.74 -10.19 9.83
CA SER A 9 -5.20 -11.36 9.08
C SER A 9 -5.82 -10.96 7.74
N GLY A 10 -5.71 -11.82 6.73
CA GLY A 10 -6.31 -11.58 5.41
C GLY A 10 -7.85 -11.49 5.46
N THR A 11 -8.49 -12.17 6.41
CA THR A 11 -9.95 -12.07 6.66
C THR A 11 -10.34 -10.70 7.19
N LYS A 12 -9.59 -10.16 8.17
CA LYS A 12 -9.83 -8.82 8.70
C LYS A 12 -9.64 -7.75 7.62
N LEU A 13 -8.57 -7.86 6.83
CA LEU A 13 -8.34 -6.95 5.69
C LEU A 13 -9.48 -7.00 4.67
N ALA A 14 -9.96 -8.21 4.33
CA ALA A 14 -11.06 -8.37 3.38
C ALA A 14 -12.35 -7.72 3.89
N GLN A 15 -12.67 -7.86 5.17
CA GLN A 15 -13.82 -7.19 5.79
C GLN A 15 -13.69 -5.67 5.75
N GLU A 16 -12.52 -5.14 6.11
CA GLU A 16 -12.27 -3.70 6.18
C GLU A 16 -12.40 -3.02 4.80
N ILE A 17 -11.86 -3.66 3.75
CA ILE A 17 -11.95 -3.13 2.38
C ILE A 17 -13.22 -3.58 1.64
N LYS A 18 -14.17 -4.22 2.34
CA LYS A 18 -15.44 -4.74 1.79
C LYS A 18 -15.23 -5.61 0.54
N SER A 19 -14.27 -6.53 0.63
CA SER A 19 -13.89 -7.43 -0.46
C SER A 19 -13.68 -8.87 0.04
N ASN A 20 -13.02 -9.71 -0.76
CA ASN A 20 -12.73 -11.10 -0.43
C ASN A 20 -11.22 -11.36 -0.28
N ARG A 21 -10.87 -12.53 0.24
CA ARG A 21 -9.47 -12.91 0.51
C ARG A 21 -8.60 -13.02 -0.75
N ALA A 22 -9.17 -13.44 -1.88
CA ALA A 22 -8.42 -13.54 -3.14
C ALA A 22 -8.05 -12.15 -3.65
N GLU A 23 -8.96 -11.18 -3.50
CA GLU A 23 -8.71 -9.79 -3.86
C GLU A 23 -7.67 -9.14 -2.95
N VAL A 24 -7.71 -9.41 -1.63
CA VAL A 24 -6.65 -9.00 -0.71
C VAL A 24 -5.29 -9.50 -1.18
N TRP A 25 -5.18 -10.78 -1.56
CA TRP A 25 -3.93 -11.33 -2.08
C TRP A 25 -3.48 -10.62 -3.36
N ARG A 26 -4.40 -10.42 -4.32
CA ARG A 26 -4.13 -9.72 -5.58
C ARG A 26 -3.61 -8.29 -5.35
N LEU A 27 -4.22 -7.55 -4.42
CA LEU A 27 -3.83 -6.19 -4.05
C LEU A 27 -2.47 -6.17 -3.34
N VAL A 28 -2.20 -7.11 -2.44
CA VAL A 28 -0.88 -7.25 -1.80
C VAL A 28 0.22 -7.54 -2.83
N GLN A 29 -0.03 -8.38 -3.84
CA GLN A 29 0.94 -8.59 -4.91
C GLN A 29 1.18 -7.30 -5.73
N LYS A 30 0.13 -6.52 -6.01
CA LYS A 30 0.30 -5.21 -6.67
C LYS A 30 1.16 -4.25 -5.83
N LEU A 31 0.94 -4.18 -4.52
CA LEU A 31 1.76 -3.35 -3.63
C LEU A 31 3.23 -3.80 -3.61
N ARG A 32 3.49 -5.11 -3.59
CA ARG A 32 4.86 -5.64 -3.71
C ARG A 32 5.51 -5.26 -5.04
N ALA A 33 4.75 -5.20 -6.13
CA ALA A 33 5.24 -4.74 -7.43
C ALA A 33 5.65 -3.25 -7.39
N TYR A 34 5.04 -2.45 -6.52
CA TYR A 34 5.44 -1.07 -6.24
C TYR A 34 6.53 -0.95 -5.16
N ALA A 35 7.34 -2.00 -4.97
CA ALA A 35 8.43 -2.07 -4.00
C ALA A 35 8.01 -1.88 -2.53
N VAL A 36 6.72 -2.03 -2.20
CA VAL A 36 6.25 -2.07 -0.81
C VAL A 36 6.64 -3.41 -0.19
N ASP A 37 7.39 -3.37 0.91
CA ASP A 37 7.80 -4.58 1.59
C ASP A 37 6.69 -5.07 2.53
N ILE A 38 5.97 -6.10 2.09
CA ILE A 38 4.90 -6.74 2.86
C ILE A 38 5.29 -8.18 3.15
N ALA A 39 5.57 -8.47 4.42
CA ALA A 39 5.70 -9.85 4.89
C ALA A 39 4.32 -10.52 4.92
N GLY A 40 4.22 -11.72 4.36
CA GLY A 40 3.02 -12.55 4.45
C GLY A 40 3.40 -13.94 4.95
N ARG A 41 2.74 -14.41 6.01
CA ARG A 41 2.90 -15.79 6.50
C ARG A 41 1.55 -16.50 6.41
N PRO A 42 1.48 -17.71 5.81
CA PRO A 42 0.26 -18.50 5.78
C PRO A 42 -0.35 -18.63 7.18
N ALA A 43 -1.68 -18.55 7.27
CA ALA A 43 -2.45 -18.60 8.51
C ALA A 43 -2.15 -17.50 9.56
N THR A 44 -1.21 -16.57 9.34
CA THR A 44 -0.90 -15.48 10.27
C THR A 44 -1.42 -14.12 9.78
N GLY A 45 -1.30 -13.86 8.48
CA GLY A 45 -1.72 -12.58 7.87
C GLY A 45 -0.56 -11.83 7.21
N TYR A 46 -0.72 -10.51 7.15
CA TYR A 46 0.19 -9.60 6.47
C TYR A 46 0.75 -8.55 7.44
N ARG A 47 2.02 -8.17 7.24
CA ARG A 47 2.70 -7.11 7.98
C ARG A 47 3.45 -6.22 7.01
N LEU A 48 3.23 -4.92 7.09
CA LEU A 48 3.99 -3.91 6.37
C LEU A 48 5.36 -3.74 7.06
N ARG A 49 6.45 -4.07 6.37
CA ARG A 49 7.82 -3.92 6.90
C ARG A 49 8.43 -2.58 6.52
N SER A 50 8.25 -2.15 5.28
CA SER A 50 8.66 -0.83 4.80
C SER A 50 7.77 -0.39 3.64
N MET A 51 7.71 0.92 3.47
CA MET A 51 7.05 1.56 2.33
C MET A 51 8.12 2.42 1.64
N PRO A 52 8.28 2.33 0.32
CA PRO A 52 9.13 3.25 -0.40
C PRO A 52 8.54 4.65 -0.37
N ASP A 53 9.38 5.65 -0.55
CA ASP A 53 8.92 7.03 -0.77
C ASP A 53 8.29 7.11 -2.16
N LEU A 54 6.99 6.83 -2.23
CA LEU A 54 6.23 6.85 -3.47
C LEU A 54 5.96 8.31 -3.89
N VAL A 55 6.37 8.65 -5.11
CA VAL A 55 6.04 9.92 -5.75
C VAL A 55 4.64 9.80 -6.36
N LEU A 56 3.63 10.23 -5.62
CA LEU A 56 2.23 10.17 -6.04
C LEU A 56 1.78 11.48 -6.69
N PRO A 57 1.04 11.45 -7.82
CA PRO A 57 0.57 12.66 -8.51
C PRO A 57 -0.12 13.65 -7.56
N ASP A 58 -1.03 13.19 -6.70
CA ASP A 58 -1.77 14.06 -5.77
C ASP A 58 -0.88 14.78 -4.74
N LEU A 59 0.33 14.26 -4.48
CA LEU A 59 1.31 14.92 -3.62
C LEU A 59 2.16 15.92 -4.40
N ILE A 60 2.43 15.66 -5.67
CA ILE A 60 3.34 16.45 -6.51
C ILE A 60 2.60 17.58 -7.23
N ASP A 61 1.41 17.32 -7.75
CA ASP A 61 0.62 18.26 -8.56
C ASP A 61 0.39 19.61 -7.84
N PRO A 62 0.08 19.65 -6.53
CA PRO A 62 -0.01 20.92 -5.80
C PRO A 62 1.34 21.65 -5.69
N MET A 63 2.45 20.91 -5.59
CA MET A 63 3.79 21.46 -5.40
C MET A 63 4.38 22.06 -6.69
N ILE A 64 3.99 21.53 -7.85
CA ILE A 64 4.49 21.97 -9.15
C ILE A 64 3.56 22.96 -9.86
N LYS A 65 2.43 23.31 -9.24
CA LYS A 65 1.45 24.24 -9.81
C LYS A 65 2.08 25.61 -10.08
N GLY A 66 1.94 26.09 -11.32
CA GLY A 66 2.52 27.37 -11.74
C GLY A 66 4.01 27.32 -12.08
N THR A 67 4.62 26.13 -12.06
CA THR A 67 5.98 25.91 -12.58
C THR A 67 5.92 25.36 -14.01
N ILE A 68 7.07 25.33 -14.69
CA ILE A 68 7.19 24.71 -16.02
C ILE A 68 6.87 23.19 -16.04
N PHE A 69 6.80 22.56 -14.86
CA PHE A 69 6.55 21.13 -14.73
C PHE A 69 5.07 20.77 -14.56
N SER A 70 4.17 21.75 -14.38
CA SER A 70 2.73 21.46 -14.30
C SER A 70 2.22 20.92 -15.65
N LYS A 71 1.33 19.92 -15.61
CA LYS A 71 0.59 19.52 -16.82
C LYS A 71 -0.12 20.73 -17.41
N GLN A 72 0.03 20.91 -18.74
CA GLN A 72 -0.76 21.87 -19.52
C GLN A 72 -2.25 21.51 -19.48
#